data_AF-A0A182W931-F1
#
_entry.id   AF-A0A182W931-F1
#
_cell.length_a   1.000
_cell.length_b   1.000
_cell.length_c   1.000
_cell.angle_alpha   90.00
_cell.angle_beta   90.00
_cell.angle_gamma   90.00
#
_symmetry.space_group_name_H-M   'P 1'
#
loop_
_entity.id
_entity.type
_entity.pdbx_description
1 polymer ?
#
loop_
_entity_poly.entity_id
_entity_poly.type
_entity_poly.pdbx_seq_one_letter_code
_entity_poly.pdbx_strand_id
1 'polypeptide(L)'
;MKTFVAIAVVALIAGTFALTIDQKKKAEANAAECVKSTGVPPETAAKLKGGDFAGADDKTKCFAKCFLEKAGFMTDKGDFDEKTIIEKLSVDHDRAKVEGLVKKCNHKEANPCETAFKAYQCIYAAKGGGPPNLEDVSKIANGEAFALECLIESGLKLDSLSSLSTSDLDTNGRKIKCLVKCFFEKTGFMDKDGQLQEQTITEQLSKFMPRERIVSLVKNCNFQETDACETAYKVTECYFQNKAGLF
;
A
#
# COMPACT_ATOMS: atom_id res chain seq x y z
N MET A 1 -19.84 -18.05 11.06
CA MET A 1 -19.31 -16.84 11.69
C MET A 1 -18.02 -16.52 10.93
N LYS A 2 -18.04 -15.99 9.70
CA LYS A 2 -18.71 -14.81 9.12
C LYS A 2 -18.13 -13.52 9.71
N THR A 3 -17.61 -12.65 8.82
CA THR A 3 -17.04 -11.29 9.00
C THR A 3 -15.55 -11.16 9.39
N PHE A 4 -14.64 -11.32 8.41
CA PHE A 4 -13.50 -10.38 8.17
C PHE A 4 -13.28 -10.17 6.66
N VAL A 5 -14.39 -10.27 5.94
CA VAL A 5 -14.57 -9.97 4.52
C VAL A 5 -14.40 -8.46 4.32
N ALA A 6 -13.60 -8.07 3.31
CA ALA A 6 -13.81 -6.90 2.42
C ALA A 6 -13.31 -5.48 2.77
N ILE A 7 -12.01 -5.24 3.08
CA ILE A 7 -11.50 -3.85 3.25
C ILE A 7 -10.31 -3.43 2.34
N ALA A 8 -9.72 -4.26 1.46
CA ALA A 8 -8.53 -3.83 0.68
C ALA A 8 -8.62 -4.06 -0.84
N VAL A 9 -9.80 -3.88 -1.41
CA VAL A 9 -10.15 -4.39 -2.75
C VAL A 9 -9.77 -3.47 -3.94
N VAL A 10 -9.06 -2.35 -3.72
CA VAL A 10 -8.56 -1.48 -4.81
C VAL A 10 -7.05 -1.22 -4.77
N ALA A 11 -6.31 -1.86 -3.84
CA ALA A 11 -4.90 -1.55 -3.60
C ALA A 11 -3.87 -2.36 -4.43
N LEU A 12 -4.27 -3.22 -5.38
CA LEU A 12 -3.33 -4.24 -5.89
C LEU A 12 -3.19 -4.39 -7.40
N ILE A 13 -3.96 -3.72 -8.25
CA ILE A 13 -3.84 -3.97 -9.70
C ILE A 13 -4.29 -2.70 -10.45
N ALA A 14 -3.45 -1.84 -11.00
CA ALA A 14 -2.06 -2.03 -11.38
C ALA A 14 -1.13 -0.90 -10.91
N GLY A 15 0.17 -1.12 -11.14
CA GLY A 15 1.25 -0.64 -10.29
C GLY A 15 1.78 -1.68 -9.30
N THR A 16 1.69 -2.98 -9.62
CA THR A 16 2.57 -3.97 -8.98
C THR A 16 3.94 -3.89 -9.63
N PHE A 17 4.84 -3.10 -9.05
CA PHE A 17 6.17 -3.66 -8.79
C PHE A 17 6.09 -4.26 -7.39
N ALA A 18 5.28 -5.33 -7.32
CA ALA A 18 5.14 -6.18 -6.15
C ALA A 18 6.37 -7.07 -6.09
N LEU A 19 6.83 -7.36 -4.88
CA LEU A 19 7.73 -8.49 -4.59
C LEU A 19 7.42 -9.66 -5.53
N THR A 20 8.45 -10.28 -6.10
CA THR A 20 8.27 -11.48 -6.94
C THR A 20 7.42 -12.52 -6.20
N ILE A 21 6.73 -13.40 -6.93
CA ILE A 21 5.89 -14.46 -6.33
C ILE A 21 6.67 -15.22 -5.24
N ASP A 22 7.96 -15.46 -5.47
CA ASP A 22 8.84 -16.14 -4.53
C ASP A 22 9.17 -15.29 -3.29
N GLN A 23 9.42 -13.99 -3.46
CA GLN A 23 9.61 -13.04 -2.36
C GLN A 23 8.35 -12.95 -1.48
N LYS A 24 7.16 -12.91 -2.10
CA LYS A 24 5.88 -12.89 -1.40
C LYS A 24 5.64 -14.18 -0.62
N LYS A 25 5.85 -15.34 -1.24
CA LYS A 25 5.74 -16.65 -0.57
C LYS A 25 6.69 -16.76 0.61
N LYS A 26 7.93 -16.30 0.46
CA LYS A 26 8.93 -16.30 1.54
C LYS A 26 8.53 -15.38 2.68
N ALA A 27 8.02 -14.18 2.38
CA ALA A 27 7.50 -13.27 3.40
C ALA A 27 6.30 -13.87 4.15
N GLU A 28 5.35 -14.49 3.43
CA GLU A 28 4.19 -15.18 4.04
C GLU A 28 4.63 -16.35 4.92
N ALA A 29 5.60 -17.16 4.48
CA ALA A 29 6.15 -18.25 5.27
C ALA A 29 6.83 -17.75 6.57
N ASN A 30 7.67 -16.71 6.45
CA ASN A 30 8.32 -16.08 7.60
C ASN A 30 7.27 -15.53 8.60
N ALA A 31 6.25 -14.83 8.11
CA ALA A 31 5.18 -14.31 8.93
C ALA A 31 4.40 -15.43 9.64
N ALA A 32 4.03 -16.50 8.93
CA ALA A 32 3.32 -17.63 9.51
C ALA A 32 4.13 -18.32 10.62
N GLU A 33 5.45 -18.43 10.46
CA GLU A 33 6.32 -18.96 11.51
C GLU A 33 6.43 -18.02 12.72
N CYS A 34 6.53 -16.71 12.48
CA CYS A 34 6.57 -15.72 13.55
C CYS A 34 5.26 -15.62 14.32
N VAL A 35 4.10 -15.83 13.69
CA VAL A 35 2.81 -15.98 14.37
C VAL A 35 2.89 -17.14 15.37
N LYS A 36 3.39 -18.29 14.93
CA LYS A 36 3.51 -19.48 15.79
C LYS A 36 4.48 -19.26 16.95
N SER A 37 5.64 -18.65 16.72
CA SER A 37 6.67 -18.49 17.75
C SER A 37 6.35 -17.42 18.79
N THR A 38 5.68 -16.34 18.39
CA THR A 38 5.35 -15.22 19.29
C THR A 38 3.97 -15.36 19.92
N GLY A 39 3.10 -16.21 19.35
CA GLY A 39 1.74 -16.40 19.82
C GLY A 39 0.85 -15.18 19.64
N VAL A 40 1.18 -14.31 18.68
CA VAL A 40 0.31 -13.20 18.27
C VAL A 40 -0.89 -13.73 17.47
N PRO A 41 -2.01 -13.00 17.42
CA PRO A 41 -3.11 -13.33 16.53
C PRO A 41 -2.67 -13.40 15.05
N PRO A 42 -3.20 -14.31 14.22
CA PRO A 42 -2.83 -14.45 12.81
C PRO A 42 -2.97 -13.16 11.98
N GLU A 43 -3.88 -12.28 12.37
CA GLU A 43 -4.12 -10.98 11.72
C GLU A 43 -3.05 -9.93 12.01
N THR A 44 -2.16 -10.16 12.97
CA THR A 44 -1.13 -9.19 13.40
C THR A 44 -0.24 -8.74 12.24
N ALA A 45 0.18 -9.69 11.38
CA ALA A 45 0.98 -9.39 10.21
C ALA A 45 0.27 -8.42 9.25
N ALA A 46 -1.04 -8.61 9.05
CA ALA A 46 -1.85 -7.77 8.17
C ALA A 46 -2.04 -6.37 8.76
N LYS A 47 -2.29 -6.27 10.08
CA LYS A 47 -2.40 -4.99 10.79
C LYS A 47 -1.12 -4.16 10.68
N LEU A 48 0.03 -4.76 11.00
CA LEU A 48 1.32 -4.07 10.90
C LEU A 48 1.63 -3.64 9.47
N LYS A 49 1.39 -4.51 8.48
CA LYS A 49 1.55 -4.17 7.07
C LYS A 49 0.63 -3.01 6.64
N GLY A 50 -0.57 -2.95 7.21
CA GLY A 50 -1.55 -1.89 7.00
C GLY A 50 -1.25 -0.59 7.75
N GLY A 51 -0.30 -0.59 8.70
CA GLY A 51 0.02 0.58 9.53
C GLY A 51 -0.81 0.72 10.80
N ASP A 52 -1.62 -0.29 11.11
CA ASP A 52 -2.30 -0.35 12.39
C ASP A 52 -1.29 -0.79 13.46
N PHE A 53 -0.75 0.19 14.17
CA PHE A 53 0.16 0.01 15.29
C PHE A 53 -0.54 0.17 16.64
N ALA A 54 -1.85 0.41 16.65
CA ALA A 54 -2.60 0.66 17.87
C ALA A 54 -2.69 -0.64 18.70
N GLY A 55 -2.49 -0.51 20.02
CA GLY A 55 -2.57 -1.66 20.93
C GLY A 55 -1.44 -2.69 20.76
N ALA A 56 -0.33 -2.34 20.10
CA ALA A 56 0.81 -3.24 19.94
C ALA A 56 1.44 -3.57 21.31
N ASP A 57 1.25 -4.82 21.72
CA ASP A 57 1.85 -5.39 22.92
C ASP A 57 3.26 -5.96 22.65
N ASP A 58 3.92 -6.48 23.68
CA ASP A 58 5.29 -6.97 23.55
C ASP A 58 5.40 -8.14 22.57
N LYS A 59 4.35 -8.97 22.44
CA LYS A 59 4.30 -10.05 21.46
C LYS A 59 4.26 -9.49 20.03
N THR A 60 3.48 -8.44 19.79
CA THR A 60 3.37 -7.75 18.49
C THR A 60 4.72 -7.13 18.09
N LYS A 61 5.42 -6.52 19.03
CA LYS A 61 6.77 -5.97 18.80
C LYS A 61 7.78 -7.07 18.50
N CYS A 62 7.72 -8.18 19.25
CA CYS A 62 8.60 -9.33 19.01
C CYS A 62 8.26 -10.08 17.71
N PHE A 63 7.02 -10.00 17.23
CA PHE A 63 6.66 -10.47 15.90
C PHE A 63 7.41 -9.70 14.82
N ALA A 64 7.51 -8.37 14.93
CA ALA A 64 8.30 -7.54 14.00
C ALA A 64 9.79 -7.96 14.01
N LYS A 65 10.36 -8.19 15.19
CA LYS A 65 11.75 -8.67 15.34
C LYS A 65 11.96 -10.03 14.70
N CYS A 66 11.09 -10.99 14.98
CA CYS A 66 11.14 -12.32 14.38
C CYS A 66 11.11 -12.24 12.85
N PHE A 67 10.22 -11.39 12.29
CA PHE A 67 10.07 -11.25 10.86
C PHE A 67 11.35 -10.68 10.20
N LEU A 68 11.91 -9.61 10.78
CA LEU A 68 13.14 -8.98 10.28
C LEU A 68 14.35 -9.91 10.38
N GLU A 69 14.44 -10.69 11.46
CA GLU A 69 15.48 -11.70 11.63
C GLU A 69 15.39 -12.80 10.57
N LYS A 70 14.19 -13.35 10.32
CA LYS A 70 13.99 -14.37 9.27
C LYS A 70 14.18 -13.84 7.85
N ALA A 71 13.96 -12.55 7.63
CA ALA A 71 14.30 -11.91 6.37
C ALA A 71 15.83 -11.72 6.18
N GLY A 72 16.59 -11.87 7.26
CA GLY A 72 18.03 -11.62 7.31
C GLY A 72 18.36 -10.13 7.34
N PHE A 73 17.47 -9.30 7.85
CA PHE A 73 17.67 -7.85 7.96
C PHE A 73 18.12 -7.43 9.36
N MET A 74 17.96 -8.28 10.35
CA MET A 74 18.26 -7.97 11.74
C MET A 74 18.85 -9.20 12.44
N THR A 75 19.78 -8.98 13.36
CA THR A 75 20.33 -10.02 14.22
C THR A 75 19.41 -10.31 15.42
N ASP A 76 19.68 -11.38 16.14
CA ASP A 76 18.99 -11.71 17.39
C ASP A 76 19.07 -10.59 18.45
N LYS A 77 20.17 -9.81 18.43
CA LYS A 77 20.44 -8.66 19.30
C LYS A 77 19.79 -7.35 18.86
N GLY A 78 19.03 -7.37 17.76
CA GLY A 78 18.37 -6.19 17.23
C GLY A 78 19.31 -5.25 16.48
N ASP A 79 20.44 -5.73 16.00
CA ASP A 79 21.31 -4.97 15.09
C ASP A 79 20.84 -5.18 13.65
N PHE A 80 20.59 -4.11 12.91
CA PHE A 80 20.23 -4.20 11.49
C PHE A 80 21.47 -4.53 10.65
N ASP A 81 21.34 -5.49 9.73
CA ASP A 81 22.33 -5.75 8.69
C ASP A 81 22.11 -4.78 7.53
N GLU A 82 22.58 -3.54 7.71
CA GLU A 82 22.41 -2.44 6.75
C GLU A 82 22.87 -2.85 5.35
N LYS A 83 24.00 -3.56 5.26
CA LYS A 83 24.56 -4.02 3.98
C LYS A 83 23.57 -4.95 3.28
N THR A 84 23.08 -5.99 3.97
CA THR A 84 22.13 -6.94 3.41
C THR A 84 20.80 -6.27 3.05
N ILE A 85 20.34 -5.30 3.84
CA ILE A 85 19.12 -4.54 3.55
C ILE A 85 19.29 -3.74 2.26
N ILE A 86 20.37 -2.96 2.16
CA ILE A 86 20.64 -2.13 0.99
C ILE A 86 20.81 -3.00 -0.25
N GLU A 87 21.60 -4.07 -0.18
CA GLU A 87 21.81 -4.97 -1.32
C GLU A 87 20.52 -5.62 -1.81
N LYS A 88 19.70 -6.17 -0.90
CA LYS A 88 18.47 -6.87 -1.28
C LYS A 88 17.36 -5.93 -1.75
N LEU A 89 17.18 -4.78 -1.09
CA LEU A 89 16.10 -3.86 -1.41
C LEU A 89 16.42 -2.97 -2.62
N SER A 90 17.70 -2.68 -2.89
CA SER A 90 18.08 -1.84 -4.05
C SER A 90 18.04 -2.58 -5.39
N VAL A 91 17.69 -3.88 -5.40
CA VAL A 91 17.43 -4.62 -6.65
C VAL A 91 16.22 -4.04 -7.37
N ASP A 92 15.17 -3.72 -6.61
CA ASP A 92 13.87 -3.27 -7.12
C ASP A 92 13.53 -1.83 -6.70
N HIS A 93 14.41 -1.17 -5.94
CA HIS A 93 14.21 0.18 -5.42
C HIS A 93 15.44 1.07 -5.63
N ASP A 94 15.23 2.39 -5.63
CA ASP A 94 16.33 3.35 -5.71
C ASP A 94 17.27 3.20 -4.51
N ARG A 95 18.54 2.93 -4.81
CA ARG A 95 19.55 2.66 -3.77
C ARG A 95 19.71 3.82 -2.79
N ALA A 96 19.75 5.06 -3.27
CA ALA A 96 19.97 6.23 -2.42
C ALA A 96 18.80 6.43 -1.45
N LYS A 97 17.58 6.09 -1.87
CA LYS A 97 16.40 6.08 -1.00
C LYS A 97 16.45 4.99 0.04
N VAL A 98 16.83 3.76 -0.35
CA VAL A 98 17.01 2.65 0.60
C VAL A 98 18.07 3.02 1.66
N GLU A 99 19.21 3.56 1.24
CA GLU A 99 20.26 4.05 2.15
C GLU A 99 19.73 5.16 3.08
N GLY A 100 18.95 6.10 2.54
CA GLY A 100 18.29 7.15 3.31
C GLY A 100 17.33 6.62 4.37
N LEU A 101 16.52 5.60 4.03
CA LEU A 101 15.59 4.95 4.95
C LEU A 101 16.31 4.18 6.06
N VAL A 102 17.35 3.41 5.71
CA VAL A 102 18.16 2.69 6.70
C VAL A 102 18.78 3.67 7.68
N LYS A 103 19.43 4.73 7.17
CA LYS A 103 20.02 5.77 8.02
C LYS A 103 19.00 6.47 8.92
N LYS A 104 17.78 6.68 8.42
CA LYS A 104 16.71 7.38 9.15
C LYS A 104 16.01 6.52 10.20
N CYS A 105 15.90 5.22 9.98
CA CYS A 105 15.05 4.35 10.78
C CYS A 105 15.81 3.29 11.59
N ASN A 106 17.11 3.14 11.37
CA ASN A 106 17.96 2.26 12.17
C ASN A 106 18.36 2.94 13.49
N HIS A 107 17.51 2.80 14.52
CA HIS A 107 17.77 3.32 15.86
C HIS A 107 17.57 2.21 16.89
N LYS A 108 18.57 2.02 17.76
CA LYS A 108 18.46 1.07 18.88
C LYS A 108 17.53 1.61 19.96
N GLU A 109 16.66 0.73 20.43
CA GLU A 109 15.75 0.97 21.54
C GLU A 109 16.15 0.11 22.74
N ALA A 110 15.32 0.13 23.79
CA ALA A 110 15.56 -0.58 25.04
C ALA A 110 15.76 -2.10 24.88
N ASN A 111 15.16 -2.72 23.87
CA ASN A 111 15.33 -4.14 23.57
C ASN A 111 15.14 -4.43 22.06
N PRO A 112 15.57 -5.61 21.57
CA PRO A 112 15.49 -5.95 20.15
C PRO A 112 14.07 -5.91 19.55
N CYS A 113 13.04 -6.24 20.34
CA CYS A 113 11.65 -6.19 19.88
C CYS A 113 11.17 -4.75 19.67
N GLU A 114 11.48 -3.86 20.62
CA GLU A 114 11.22 -2.42 20.48
C GLU A 114 11.98 -1.83 19.28
N THR A 115 13.26 -2.17 19.12
CA THR A 115 14.10 -1.71 18.00
C THR A 115 13.45 -2.09 16.67
N ALA A 116 13.07 -3.36 16.52
CA ALA A 116 12.40 -3.85 15.32
C ALA A 116 11.07 -3.14 15.04
N PHE A 117 10.25 -2.98 16.07
CA PHE A 117 8.93 -2.37 15.95
C PHE A 117 9.03 -0.89 15.60
N LYS A 118 9.90 -0.13 16.28
CA LYS A 118 10.12 1.30 16.01
C LYS A 118 10.70 1.55 14.63
N ALA A 119 11.64 0.73 14.19
CA ALA A 119 12.14 0.78 12.83
C ALA A 119 11.02 0.50 11.81
N TYR A 120 10.15 -0.48 12.07
CA TYR A 120 9.00 -0.77 11.20
C TYR A 120 8.03 0.41 11.11
N GLN A 121 7.67 1.03 12.25
CA GLN A 121 6.84 2.24 12.31
C GLN A 121 7.48 3.40 11.54
N CYS A 122 8.79 3.62 11.74
CA CYS A 122 9.54 4.65 11.05
C CYS A 122 9.55 4.42 9.54
N ILE A 123 9.81 3.20 9.08
CA ILE A 123 9.82 2.85 7.66
C ILE A 123 8.43 3.06 7.06
N TYR A 124 7.37 2.65 7.76
CA TYR A 124 5.98 2.85 7.32
C TYR A 124 5.63 4.34 7.21
N ALA A 125 5.98 5.15 8.20
CA ALA A 125 5.74 6.60 8.20
C ALA A 125 6.61 7.32 7.17
N ALA A 126 7.88 6.93 7.04
CA ALA A 126 8.78 7.44 6.04
C ALA A 126 8.26 7.12 4.64
N LYS A 127 7.64 5.95 4.47
CA LYS A 127 6.88 5.50 3.29
C LYS A 127 5.50 6.15 3.12
N GLY A 128 5.20 7.21 3.87
CA GLY A 128 3.96 8.01 3.75
C GLY A 128 2.67 7.23 3.98
N GLY A 129 2.71 6.19 4.82
CA GLY A 129 1.61 5.27 4.99
C GLY A 129 1.54 4.28 3.83
N GLY A 130 1.13 3.04 4.10
CA GLY A 130 1.07 1.95 3.13
C GLY A 130 0.19 2.24 1.91
N PRO A 131 -0.14 1.23 1.08
CA PRO A 131 -1.16 1.44 0.06
C PRO A 131 -2.43 2.03 0.72
N PRO A 132 -3.12 3.00 0.09
CA PRO A 132 -4.34 3.58 0.63
C PRO A 132 -5.28 2.44 1.04
N ASN A 133 -5.69 2.43 2.31
CA ASN A 133 -6.69 1.46 2.76
C ASN A 133 -8.10 2.03 2.47
N LEU A 134 -9.15 1.22 2.56
CA LEU A 134 -10.52 1.71 2.35
C LEU A 134 -10.92 2.80 3.37
N GLU A 135 -10.29 2.84 4.54
CA GLU A 135 -10.48 3.92 5.52
C GLU A 135 -9.87 5.25 5.06
N ASP A 136 -9.01 5.28 4.05
CA ASP A 136 -8.56 6.51 3.41
C ASP A 136 -9.58 7.01 2.38
N VAL A 137 -10.36 6.11 1.79
CA VAL A 137 -11.49 6.45 0.90
C VAL A 137 -12.65 7.08 1.70
N SER A 138 -12.89 6.63 2.92
CA SER A 138 -13.92 7.20 3.82
C SER A 138 -13.65 8.64 4.23
N LYS A 139 -12.39 9.09 4.12
CA LYS A 139 -12.00 10.47 4.41
C LYS A 139 -12.16 11.39 3.19
N ILE A 140 -12.23 10.85 1.97
CA ILE A 140 -12.63 11.59 0.77
C ILE A 140 -14.13 11.93 0.91
N ALA A 141 -14.52 13.16 0.60
CA ALA A 141 -15.92 13.58 0.73
C ALA A 141 -16.82 12.65 -0.10
N ASN A 142 -17.72 11.92 0.59
CA ASN A 142 -18.61 10.91 0.01
C ASN A 142 -17.89 9.74 -0.70
N GLY A 143 -16.60 9.52 -0.43
CA GLY A 143 -15.79 8.51 -1.14
C GLY A 143 -16.34 7.10 -1.01
N GLU A 144 -16.76 6.67 0.19
CA GLU A 144 -17.38 5.35 0.38
C GLU A 144 -18.68 5.19 -0.42
N ALA A 145 -19.53 6.22 -0.43
CA ALA A 145 -20.79 6.20 -1.17
C ALA A 145 -20.54 6.10 -2.67
N PHE A 146 -19.60 6.89 -3.20
CA PHE A 146 -19.25 6.86 -4.62
C PHE A 146 -18.59 5.54 -5.03
N ALA A 147 -17.71 4.98 -4.20
CA ALA A 147 -17.11 3.68 -4.47
C ALA A 147 -18.19 2.57 -4.53
N LEU A 148 -19.17 2.62 -3.64
CA LEU A 148 -20.28 1.66 -3.64
C LEU A 148 -21.21 1.85 -4.84
N GLU A 149 -21.56 3.07 -5.21
CA GLU A 149 -22.35 3.35 -6.41
C GLU A 149 -21.65 2.85 -7.68
N CYS A 150 -20.37 3.21 -7.86
CA CYS A 150 -19.61 2.79 -9.04
C CYS A 150 -19.45 1.28 -9.12
N LEU A 151 -19.37 0.61 -7.97
CA LEU A 151 -19.39 -0.85 -7.93
C LEU A 151 -20.71 -1.42 -8.44
N ILE A 152 -21.83 -0.89 -7.94
CA ILE A 152 -23.17 -1.30 -8.39
C ILE A 152 -23.35 -1.04 -9.89
N GLU A 153 -22.96 0.14 -10.39
CA GLU A 153 -23.05 0.53 -11.80
C GLU A 153 -22.21 -0.37 -12.71
N SER A 154 -21.02 -0.77 -12.26
CA SER A 154 -20.14 -1.65 -13.04
C SER A 154 -20.65 -3.08 -13.20
N GLY A 155 -21.65 -3.48 -12.39
CA GLY A 155 -22.13 -4.86 -12.30
C GLY A 155 -21.08 -5.85 -11.80
N LEU A 156 -19.97 -5.34 -11.25
CA LEU A 156 -18.99 -6.15 -10.54
C LEU A 156 -19.59 -6.54 -9.19
N LYS A 157 -19.46 -7.80 -8.84
CA LYS A 157 -19.85 -8.23 -7.51
C LYS A 157 -18.72 -7.97 -6.53
N LEU A 158 -19.07 -7.60 -5.30
CA LEU A 158 -18.12 -7.37 -4.20
C LEU A 158 -17.17 -8.56 -3.98
N ASP A 159 -17.67 -9.78 -4.13
CA ASP A 159 -16.90 -11.02 -4.06
C ASP A 159 -15.93 -11.19 -5.24
N SER A 160 -16.37 -10.86 -6.48
CA SER A 160 -15.49 -10.87 -7.67
C SER A 160 -14.33 -9.89 -7.56
N LEU A 161 -14.53 -8.75 -6.89
CA LEU A 161 -13.44 -7.81 -6.64
C LEU A 161 -12.53 -8.27 -5.50
N SER A 162 -13.09 -8.95 -4.49
CA SER A 162 -12.33 -9.46 -3.33
C SER A 162 -11.32 -10.56 -3.66
N SER A 163 -11.46 -11.20 -4.83
CA SER A 163 -10.63 -12.31 -5.29
C SER A 163 -10.08 -12.12 -6.69
N LEU A 164 -9.78 -10.88 -7.11
CA LEU A 164 -9.24 -10.60 -8.44
C LEU A 164 -7.93 -11.36 -8.69
N SER A 165 -8.02 -12.44 -9.46
CA SER A 165 -6.88 -13.13 -10.05
C SER A 165 -6.45 -12.45 -11.35
N THR A 166 -5.27 -12.78 -11.88
CA THR A 166 -4.89 -12.35 -13.24
C THR A 166 -5.93 -12.75 -14.28
N SER A 167 -6.57 -13.91 -14.10
CA SER A 167 -7.67 -14.37 -14.95
C SER A 167 -8.94 -13.50 -14.83
N ASP A 168 -9.17 -12.88 -13.67
CA ASP A 168 -10.30 -11.95 -13.46
C ASP A 168 -10.00 -10.57 -14.04
N LEU A 169 -8.74 -10.16 -14.13
CA LEU A 169 -8.33 -8.97 -14.87
C LEU A 169 -8.47 -9.18 -16.37
N ASP A 170 -8.19 -10.37 -16.87
CA ASP A 170 -8.35 -10.68 -18.30
C ASP A 170 -9.83 -10.67 -18.69
N THR A 171 -10.72 -11.09 -17.79
CA THR A 171 -12.17 -11.16 -18.04
C THR A 171 -12.93 -9.89 -17.66
N ASN A 172 -12.54 -9.20 -16.59
CA ASN A 172 -13.22 -8.01 -16.07
C ASN A 172 -12.38 -6.73 -16.13
N GLY A 173 -11.19 -6.75 -16.73
CA GLY A 173 -10.25 -5.63 -16.74
C GLY A 173 -10.88 -4.33 -17.20
N ARG A 174 -11.69 -4.36 -18.27
CA ARG A 174 -12.42 -3.17 -18.73
C ARG A 174 -13.40 -2.63 -17.67
N LYS A 175 -14.14 -3.49 -16.98
CA LYS A 175 -15.08 -3.07 -15.93
C LYS A 175 -14.36 -2.43 -14.74
N ILE A 176 -13.21 -2.98 -14.37
CA ILE A 176 -12.38 -2.45 -13.27
C ILE A 176 -11.83 -1.07 -13.64
N LYS A 177 -11.28 -0.92 -14.86
CA LYS A 177 -10.80 0.38 -15.35
C LYS A 177 -11.92 1.43 -15.34
N CYS A 178 -13.11 1.04 -15.80
CA CYS A 178 -14.25 1.96 -15.81
C CYS A 178 -14.83 2.23 -14.42
N LEU A 179 -14.67 1.32 -13.46
CA LEU A 179 -15.02 1.57 -12.06
C LEU A 179 -14.13 2.69 -11.47
N VAL A 180 -12.83 2.69 -11.79
CA VAL A 180 -11.91 3.77 -11.38
C VAL A 180 -12.33 5.10 -12.01
N LYS A 181 -12.67 5.09 -13.31
CA LYS A 181 -13.17 6.29 -14.00
C LYS A 181 -14.47 6.82 -13.40
N CYS A 182 -15.43 5.96 -13.10
CA CYS A 182 -16.66 6.35 -12.42
C CYS A 182 -16.37 7.03 -11.08
N PHE A 183 -15.44 6.47 -10.29
CA PHE A 183 -15.06 7.07 -9.02
C PHE A 183 -14.44 8.46 -9.22
N PHE A 184 -13.54 8.61 -10.20
CA PHE A 184 -12.89 9.89 -10.50
C PHE A 184 -13.89 10.95 -10.97
N GLU A 185 -14.92 10.58 -11.74
CA GLU A 185 -15.98 11.52 -12.13
C GLU A 185 -16.81 11.97 -10.93
N LYS A 186 -17.27 11.04 -10.09
CA LYS A 186 -18.12 11.37 -8.94
C LYS A 186 -17.37 12.20 -7.89
N THR A 187 -16.07 11.98 -7.71
CA THR A 187 -15.24 12.82 -6.83
C THR A 187 -14.84 14.16 -7.46
N GLY A 188 -15.06 14.32 -8.77
CA GLY A 188 -14.65 15.49 -9.54
C GLY A 188 -13.14 15.53 -9.85
N PHE A 189 -12.43 14.41 -9.73
CA PHE A 189 -11.02 14.29 -10.13
C PHE A 189 -10.84 14.21 -11.64
N MET A 190 -11.88 13.82 -12.37
CA MET A 190 -11.85 13.68 -13.81
C MET A 190 -13.19 14.10 -14.39
N ASP A 191 -13.20 14.66 -15.58
CA ASP A 191 -14.45 14.82 -16.32
C ASP A 191 -14.80 13.58 -17.17
N LYS A 192 -15.91 13.67 -17.88
CA LYS A 192 -16.43 12.60 -18.73
C LYS A 192 -15.58 12.24 -19.94
N ASP A 193 -14.72 13.16 -20.36
CA ASP A 193 -13.81 12.99 -21.49
C ASP A 193 -12.45 12.44 -21.03
N GLY A 194 -12.28 12.21 -19.73
CA GLY A 194 -11.06 11.66 -19.15
C GLY A 194 -10.06 12.71 -18.69
N GLN A 195 -10.39 14.01 -18.78
CA GLN A 195 -9.48 15.07 -18.41
C GLN A 195 -9.40 15.20 -16.89
N LEU A 196 -8.19 15.10 -16.34
CA LEU A 196 -7.95 15.25 -14.92
C LEU A 196 -8.15 16.70 -14.46
N GLN A 197 -8.82 16.84 -13.32
CA GLN A 197 -9.07 18.10 -12.63
C GLN A 197 -8.02 18.29 -11.54
N GLU A 198 -6.81 18.71 -11.95
CA GLU A 198 -5.61 18.79 -11.10
C GLU A 198 -5.84 19.57 -9.79
N GLN A 199 -6.57 20.67 -9.87
CA GLN A 199 -6.88 21.51 -8.71
C GLN A 199 -7.75 20.75 -7.69
N THR A 200 -8.83 20.10 -8.15
CA THR A 200 -9.72 19.31 -7.29
C THR A 200 -8.97 18.15 -6.64
N ILE A 201 -8.14 17.44 -7.40
CA ILE A 201 -7.28 16.36 -6.90
C ILE A 201 -6.35 16.91 -5.81
N THR A 202 -5.69 18.03 -6.07
CA THR A 202 -4.77 18.65 -5.13
C THR A 202 -5.45 19.08 -3.84
N GLU A 203 -6.57 19.78 -3.94
CA GLU A 203 -7.32 20.28 -2.78
C GLU A 203 -7.84 19.13 -1.92
N GLN A 204 -8.46 18.11 -2.53
CA GLN A 204 -9.03 17.01 -1.78
C GLN A 204 -7.96 16.10 -1.18
N LEU A 205 -6.92 15.73 -1.94
CA LEU A 205 -5.89 14.82 -1.45
C LEU A 205 -4.89 15.49 -0.49
N SER A 206 -4.73 16.83 -0.56
CA SER A 206 -3.91 17.57 0.41
C SER A 206 -4.41 17.50 1.85
N LYS A 207 -5.66 17.06 2.05
CA LYS A 207 -6.21 16.76 3.38
C LYS A 207 -5.57 15.52 4.01
N PHE A 208 -4.94 14.66 3.23
CA PHE A 208 -4.37 13.38 3.68
C PHE A 208 -2.86 13.31 3.58
N MET A 209 -2.26 14.09 2.69
CA MET A 209 -0.83 14.11 2.50
C MET A 209 -0.33 15.52 2.13
N PRO A 210 0.97 15.81 2.31
CA PRO A 210 1.52 17.13 2.04
C PRO A 210 1.19 17.63 0.64
N ARG A 211 0.71 18.88 0.55
CA ARG A 211 0.27 19.49 -0.71
C ARG A 211 1.36 19.46 -1.77
N GLU A 212 2.62 19.71 -1.41
CA GLU A 212 3.73 19.68 -2.37
C GLU A 212 3.89 18.29 -3.01
N ARG A 213 3.64 17.22 -2.25
CA ARG A 213 3.70 15.85 -2.78
C ARG A 213 2.58 15.57 -3.77
N ILE A 214 1.36 16.03 -3.47
CA ILE A 214 0.24 15.89 -4.41
C ILE A 214 0.52 16.67 -5.70
N VAL A 215 0.98 17.92 -5.58
CA VAL A 215 1.32 18.74 -6.76
C VAL A 215 2.36 18.02 -7.62
N SER A 216 3.40 17.42 -7.01
CA SER A 216 4.38 16.64 -7.74
C SER A 216 3.78 15.39 -8.40
N LEU A 217 2.91 14.66 -7.70
CA LEU A 217 2.25 13.46 -8.25
C LEU A 217 1.35 13.79 -9.43
N VAL A 218 0.47 14.78 -9.26
CA VAL A 218 -0.47 15.24 -10.30
C VAL A 218 0.29 15.66 -11.55
N LYS A 219 1.36 16.45 -11.38
CA LYS A 219 2.21 16.88 -12.48
C LYS A 219 2.91 15.72 -13.20
N ASN A 220 3.42 14.73 -12.45
CA ASN A 220 4.20 13.63 -13.02
C ASN A 220 3.33 12.52 -13.63
N CYS A 221 2.06 12.43 -13.23
CA CYS A 221 1.15 11.38 -13.65
C CYS A 221 -0.08 11.91 -14.42
N ASN A 222 0.06 13.08 -15.06
CA ASN A 222 -0.99 13.61 -15.93
C ASN A 222 -0.87 12.98 -17.33
N PHE A 223 -1.58 11.86 -17.52
CA PHE A 223 -1.69 11.18 -18.82
C PHE A 223 -3.09 11.38 -19.39
N GLN A 224 -3.18 11.30 -20.71
CA GLN A 224 -4.45 11.28 -21.43
C GLN A 224 -4.39 10.13 -22.44
N GLU A 225 -5.21 9.11 -22.24
CA GLU A 225 -5.43 8.04 -23.20
C GLU A 225 -6.65 8.34 -24.08
N THR A 226 -6.83 7.57 -25.15
CA THR A 226 -8.00 7.67 -26.01
C THR A 226 -9.29 7.20 -25.34
N ASP A 227 -9.17 6.33 -24.33
CA ASP A 227 -10.26 5.81 -23.54
C ASP A 227 -10.17 6.35 -22.10
N ALA A 228 -11.23 7.00 -21.62
CA ALA A 228 -11.25 7.63 -20.30
C ALA A 228 -11.08 6.61 -19.15
N CYS A 229 -11.52 5.36 -19.33
CA CYS A 229 -11.29 4.30 -18.35
C CYS A 229 -9.81 3.92 -18.28
N GLU A 230 -9.13 3.83 -19.43
CA GLU A 230 -7.68 3.64 -19.49
C GLU A 230 -6.92 4.82 -18.87
N THR A 231 -7.35 6.06 -19.14
CA THR A 231 -6.74 7.25 -18.52
C THR A 231 -6.82 7.15 -16.99
N ALA A 232 -8.02 6.94 -16.43
CA ALA A 232 -8.21 6.87 -14.99
C ALA A 232 -7.37 5.76 -14.35
N TYR A 233 -7.29 4.61 -15.04
CA TYR A 233 -6.49 3.49 -14.59
C TYR A 233 -4.99 3.79 -14.60
N LYS A 234 -4.42 4.25 -15.72
CA LYS A 234 -2.98 4.54 -15.82
C LYS A 234 -2.53 5.65 -14.87
N VAL A 235 -3.35 6.68 -14.68
CA VAL A 235 -3.10 7.74 -13.70
C VAL A 235 -3.03 7.14 -12.30
N THR A 236 -3.97 6.26 -11.97
CA THR A 236 -3.98 5.52 -10.71
C THR A 236 -2.71 4.67 -10.57
N GLU A 237 -2.33 3.89 -11.59
CA GLU A 237 -1.09 3.09 -11.57
C GLU A 237 0.14 3.97 -11.30
N CYS A 238 0.25 5.10 -11.98
CA CYS A 238 1.37 6.01 -11.82
C CYS A 238 1.39 6.66 -10.44
N TYR A 239 0.23 7.06 -9.89
CA TYR A 239 0.16 7.53 -8.52
C TYR A 239 0.63 6.47 -7.53
N PHE A 240 0.29 5.20 -7.74
CA PHE A 240 0.78 4.10 -6.92
C PHE A 240 2.30 3.89 -7.06
N GLN A 241 2.81 3.87 -8.29
CA GLN A 241 4.23 3.70 -8.59
C GLN A 241 5.07 4.85 -8.04
N ASN A 242 4.62 6.09 -8.20
CA ASN A 242 5.32 7.26 -7.67
C ASN A 242 5.09 7.44 -6.18
N LYS A 243 3.96 7.00 -5.61
CA LYS A 243 3.80 6.87 -4.16
C LYS A 243 4.88 5.92 -3.64
N ALA A 244 5.10 4.76 -4.25
CA ALA A 244 6.17 3.83 -3.86
C ALA A 244 7.59 4.39 -4.12
N GLY A 245 7.78 5.18 -5.17
CA GLY A 245 9.04 5.80 -5.56
C GLY A 245 9.33 7.15 -4.90
N LEU A 246 8.43 7.70 -4.08
CA LEU A 246 8.64 8.92 -3.29
C LEU A 246 9.21 8.62 -1.89
N PHE A 247 9.63 7.37 -1.68
CA PHE A 247 10.17 6.83 -0.43
C PHE A 247 11.43 6.02 -0.65
#